data_AF-A0A7X6M234-F1
#
_entry.id   AF-A0A7X6M234-F1
#
_cell.length_a   1.000
_cell.length_b   1.000
_cell.length_c   1.000
_cell.angle_alpha   90.00
_cell.angle_beta   90.00
_cell.angle_gamma   90.00
#
_symmetry.space_group_name_H-M   'P 1'
#
loop_
_entity.id
_entity.type
_entity.pdbx_description
1 polymer ?
#
loop_
_entity_poly.entity_id
_entity_poly.type
_entity_poly.pdbx_seq_one_letter_code
_entity_poly.pdbx_strand_id
1 'polypeptide(L)'
;MDVPDLTDLIALFEDAPTPAYDDLEWPVGRHTFRLTRERTDVRFSLDPAAGEAGIVIAADGQEIVHLGRIRPVERLSITRDRSGAESLRLWVPAVSTEPLVLSTRPTIAVMWNVRAAGQW
;
A
#
# COMPACT_ATOMS: atom_id res chain seq x y z
N MET A 1 -9.14 10.37 4.82
CA MET A 1 -7.86 10.08 4.15
C MET A 1 -7.91 10.69 2.75
N ASP A 2 -6.83 11.29 2.27
CA ASP A 2 -6.67 11.66 0.85
C ASP A 2 -6.16 10.45 0.07
N VAL A 3 -6.85 10.04 -1.00
CA VAL A 3 -6.60 8.76 -1.71
C VAL A 3 -6.61 9.01 -3.22
N PRO A 4 -5.68 8.42 -4.00
CA PRO A 4 -5.73 8.45 -5.45
C PRO A 4 -7.02 7.85 -6.01
N ASP A 5 -7.36 8.22 -7.24
CA ASP A 5 -8.50 7.64 -7.93
C ASP A 5 -8.35 6.12 -8.05
N LEU A 6 -9.50 5.40 -8.03
CA LEU A 6 -9.50 3.95 -8.13
C LEU A 6 -8.80 3.47 -9.40
N THR A 7 -9.04 4.14 -10.53
CA THR A 7 -8.39 3.84 -11.82
C THR A 7 -6.86 3.91 -11.73
N ASP A 8 -6.34 4.87 -10.97
CA ASP A 8 -4.91 5.06 -10.77
C ASP A 8 -4.31 3.94 -9.92
N LEU A 9 -5.03 3.50 -8.87
CA LEU A 9 -4.65 2.36 -8.05
C LEU A 9 -4.71 1.04 -8.84
N ILE A 10 -5.75 0.84 -9.64
CA ILE A 10 -5.86 -0.31 -10.55
C ILE A 10 -4.69 -0.31 -11.53
N ALA A 11 -4.33 0.85 -12.10
CA ALA A 11 -3.18 0.94 -12.99
C ALA A 11 -1.85 0.59 -12.29
N LEU A 12 -1.71 0.96 -11.01
CA LEU A 12 -0.51 0.67 -10.21
C LEU A 12 -0.35 -0.82 -9.86
N PHE A 13 -1.46 -1.48 -9.51
CA PHE A 13 -1.49 -2.90 -9.11
C PHE A 13 -1.81 -3.85 -10.27
N GLU A 14 -2.16 -3.32 -11.42
CA GLU A 14 -2.53 -4.06 -12.65
C GLU A 14 -3.74 -4.99 -12.48
N ASP A 15 -4.54 -4.78 -11.43
CA ASP A 15 -5.75 -5.55 -11.14
C ASP A 15 -6.76 -4.74 -10.32
N ALA A 16 -8.02 -5.12 -10.40
CA ALA A 16 -9.09 -4.58 -9.57
C ALA A 16 -8.96 -5.07 -8.12
N PRO A 17 -9.29 -4.23 -7.12
CA PRO A 17 -9.27 -4.69 -5.75
C PRO A 17 -10.39 -5.69 -5.47
N THR A 18 -10.14 -6.65 -4.59
CA THR A 18 -11.20 -7.50 -4.02
C THR A 18 -11.76 -6.83 -2.77
N PRO A 19 -13.09 -6.59 -2.66
CA PRO A 19 -13.68 -6.08 -1.43
C PRO A 19 -13.66 -7.16 -0.33
N ALA A 20 -13.64 -6.75 0.93
CA ALA A 20 -13.70 -7.67 2.07
C ALA A 20 -15.11 -8.25 2.29
N TYR A 21 -16.13 -7.57 1.80
CA TYR A 21 -17.54 -7.96 1.84
C TYR A 21 -18.18 -7.65 0.49
N ASP A 22 -18.98 -8.58 -0.04
CA ASP A 22 -19.50 -8.52 -1.43
C ASP A 22 -20.48 -7.37 -1.68
N ASP A 23 -21.01 -6.75 -0.63
CA ASP A 23 -21.98 -5.64 -0.68
C ASP A 23 -21.34 -4.25 -0.59
N LEU A 24 -20.01 -4.18 -0.47
CA LEU A 24 -19.28 -2.91 -0.35
C LEU A 24 -18.58 -2.53 -1.65
N GLU A 25 -18.85 -1.31 -2.10
CA GLU A 25 -18.18 -0.70 -3.24
C GLU A 25 -17.09 0.27 -2.78
N TRP A 26 -16.05 0.44 -3.60
CA TRP A 26 -15.03 1.43 -3.36
C TRP A 26 -15.62 2.85 -3.25
N PRO A 27 -15.18 3.71 -2.30
CA PRO A 27 -14.10 3.52 -1.33
C PRO A 27 -14.59 3.05 0.05
N VAL A 28 -15.74 2.39 0.15
CA VAL A 28 -16.35 2.00 1.44
C VAL A 28 -15.81 0.66 1.90
N GLY A 29 -15.28 0.63 3.12
CA GLY A 29 -14.75 -0.59 3.72
C GLY A 29 -13.44 -1.06 3.09
N ARG A 30 -13.01 -2.25 3.52
CA ARG A 30 -11.69 -2.76 3.19
C ARG A 30 -11.64 -3.37 1.80
N HIS A 31 -10.70 -2.91 1.00
CA HIS A 31 -10.40 -3.38 -0.34
C HIS A 31 -8.96 -3.88 -0.42
N THR A 32 -8.73 -5.01 -1.09
CA THR A 32 -7.39 -5.62 -1.22
C THR A 32 -6.94 -5.62 -2.66
N PHE A 33 -5.86 -4.89 -2.94
CA PHE A 33 -5.14 -4.91 -4.20
C PHE A 33 -4.06 -5.99 -4.15
N ARG A 34 -3.80 -6.63 -5.28
CA ARG A 34 -2.81 -7.70 -5.41
C ARG A 34 -1.92 -7.41 -6.61
N LEU A 35 -0.63 -7.73 -6.46
CA LEU A 35 0.30 -7.67 -7.57
C LEU A 35 1.36 -8.75 -7.39
N THR A 36 1.68 -9.44 -8.48
CA THR A 36 2.76 -10.44 -8.52
C THR A 36 3.83 -10.01 -9.52
N ARG A 37 5.08 -10.09 -9.10
CA ARG A 37 6.27 -9.89 -9.93
C ARG A 37 7.22 -11.05 -9.70
N GLU A 38 7.48 -11.82 -10.75
CA GLU A 38 8.30 -13.03 -10.67
C GLU A 38 7.80 -13.98 -9.56
N ARG A 39 8.59 -14.14 -8.50
CA ARG A 39 8.31 -15.03 -7.36
C ARG A 39 7.75 -14.28 -6.14
N THR A 40 7.60 -12.96 -6.23
CA THR A 40 7.16 -12.11 -5.14
C THR A 40 5.73 -11.63 -5.39
N ASP A 41 4.89 -11.72 -4.37
CA ASP A 41 3.54 -11.14 -4.36
C ASP A 41 3.39 -10.09 -3.27
N VAL A 42 2.58 -9.08 -3.54
CA VAL A 42 2.12 -8.11 -2.54
C VAL A 42 0.60 -8.11 -2.47
N ARG A 43 0.09 -8.06 -1.24
CA ARG A 43 -1.30 -7.78 -0.91
C ARG A 43 -1.36 -6.47 -0.14
N PHE A 44 -1.96 -5.46 -0.76
CA PHE A 44 -2.19 -4.16 -0.14
C PHE A 44 -3.67 -4.03 0.21
N SER A 45 -4.00 -4.02 1.50
CA SER A 45 -5.36 -3.80 1.98
C SER A 45 -5.54 -2.36 2.42
N LEU A 46 -6.66 -1.73 2.07
CA LEU A 46 -6.97 -0.35 2.41
C LEU A 46 -8.43 -0.21 2.79
N ASP A 47 -8.69 0.49 3.90
CA ASP A 47 -10.00 1.03 4.26
C ASP A 47 -9.90 2.56 4.32
N PRO A 48 -10.32 3.27 3.25
CA PRO A 48 -10.24 4.72 3.18
C PRO A 48 -11.04 5.45 4.26
N ALA A 49 -12.19 4.88 4.66
CA ALA A 49 -13.07 5.45 5.66
C ALA A 49 -12.50 5.30 7.07
N ALA A 50 -11.86 4.17 7.37
CA ALA A 50 -11.21 3.91 8.65
C ALA A 50 -9.81 4.53 8.77
N GLY A 51 -9.21 5.01 7.67
CA GLY A 51 -7.83 5.48 7.72
C GLY A 51 -6.82 4.35 7.93
N GLU A 52 -7.16 3.12 7.55
CA GLU A 52 -6.41 1.90 7.88
C GLU A 52 -5.85 1.26 6.61
N ALA A 53 -4.57 0.85 6.65
CA ALA A 53 -3.95 0.07 5.59
C ALA A 53 -3.22 -1.16 6.13
N GLY A 54 -2.90 -2.09 5.25
CA GLY A 54 -2.08 -3.26 5.55
C GLY A 54 -1.28 -3.66 4.33
N ILE A 55 -0.06 -4.15 4.55
CA ILE A 55 0.83 -4.65 3.50
C ILE A 55 1.29 -6.04 3.89
N VAL A 56 1.11 -7.00 3.01
CA VAL A 56 1.75 -8.31 3.10
C VAL A 56 2.58 -8.54 1.85
N ILE A 57 3.83 -8.96 2.02
CA ILE A 57 4.68 -9.43 0.92
C ILE A 57 5.01 -10.89 1.17
N ALA A 58 4.80 -11.72 0.17
CA ALA A 58 5.25 -13.11 0.16
C ALA A 58 6.18 -13.38 -1.01
N ALA A 59 7.06 -14.36 -0.84
CA ALA A 59 7.93 -14.88 -1.88
C ALA A 59 7.76 -16.40 -1.91
N ASP A 60 7.54 -16.97 -3.10
CA ASP A 60 7.26 -18.40 -3.27
C ASP A 60 6.09 -18.92 -2.42
N GLY A 61 5.06 -18.07 -2.25
CA GLY A 61 3.89 -18.37 -1.42
C GLY A 61 4.17 -18.33 0.09
N GLN A 62 5.38 -17.98 0.52
CA GLN A 62 5.71 -17.79 1.93
C GLN A 62 5.73 -16.31 2.29
N GLU A 63 4.96 -15.93 3.31
CA GLU A 63 4.96 -14.57 3.86
C GLU A 63 6.35 -14.21 4.41
N ILE A 64 6.91 -13.10 3.93
CA ILE A 64 8.23 -12.57 4.35
C ILE A 64 8.12 -11.22 5.04
N VAL A 65 7.06 -10.45 4.76
CA VAL A 65 6.77 -9.18 5.43
C VAL A 65 5.28 -9.08 5.70
N HIS A 66 4.94 -8.65 6.91
CA HIS A 66 3.57 -8.35 7.31
C HIS A 66 3.53 -7.08 8.14
N LEU A 67 2.96 -6.03 7.55
CA LEU A 67 2.65 -4.76 8.19
C LEU A 67 1.14 -4.65 8.32
N GLY A 68 0.61 -5.22 9.41
CA GLY A 68 -0.82 -5.20 9.70
C GLY A 68 -1.27 -3.91 10.38
N ARG A 69 -2.48 -3.43 10.04
CA ARG A 69 -3.19 -2.31 10.71
C ARG A 69 -2.35 -1.03 10.86
N ILE A 70 -1.76 -0.58 9.75
CA ILE A 70 -1.12 0.72 9.64
C ILE A 70 -2.20 1.79 9.80
N ARG A 71 -2.13 2.58 10.87
CA ARG A 71 -3.08 3.66 11.15
C ARG A 71 -2.49 4.74 12.09
N PRO A 72 -2.95 6.00 12.01
CA PRO A 72 -3.79 6.53 10.94
C PRO A 72 -2.97 6.77 9.67
N VAL A 73 -3.48 6.31 8.54
CA VAL A 73 -2.99 6.72 7.22
C VAL A 73 -3.76 7.98 6.83
N GLU A 74 -3.05 9.09 6.66
CA GLU A 74 -3.70 10.37 6.34
C GLU A 74 -3.83 10.60 4.85
N ARG A 75 -2.83 10.15 4.10
CA ARG A 75 -2.72 10.38 2.66
C ARG A 75 -2.07 9.18 1.98
N LEU A 76 -2.55 8.91 0.77
CA LEU A 76 -1.90 8.07 -0.22
C LEU A 76 -1.53 8.91 -1.44
N SER A 77 -0.44 8.57 -2.09
CA SER A 77 -0.11 9.14 -3.40
C SER A 77 0.66 8.13 -4.23
N ILE A 78 0.59 8.29 -5.54
CA ILE A 78 1.36 7.51 -6.49
C ILE A 78 2.53 8.36 -6.99
N THR A 79 3.71 7.76 -7.08
CA THR A 79 4.85 8.34 -7.77
C THR A 79 5.24 7.47 -8.94
N ARG A 80 5.44 8.11 -10.10
CA ARG A 80 5.94 7.51 -11.32
C ARG A 80 7.13 8.33 -11.78
N ASP A 81 8.28 7.70 -11.97
CA ASP A 81 9.49 8.40 -12.43
C ASP A 81 9.80 8.14 -13.90
N ARG A 82 10.80 8.85 -14.44
CA ARG A 82 11.19 8.74 -15.86
C ARG A 82 11.82 7.39 -16.23
N SER A 83 12.24 6.60 -15.24
CA SER A 83 12.75 5.25 -15.46
C SER A 83 11.64 4.20 -15.57
N GLY A 84 10.39 4.61 -15.33
CA GLY A 84 9.24 3.71 -15.27
C GLY A 84 9.05 3.06 -13.90
N ALA A 85 9.78 3.50 -12.87
CA ALA A 85 9.54 3.04 -11.52
C ALA A 85 8.21 3.61 -11.00
N GLU A 86 7.45 2.76 -10.33
CA GLU A 86 6.13 3.12 -9.77
C GLU A 86 6.06 2.72 -8.31
N SER A 87 5.47 3.59 -7.49
CA SER A 87 5.33 3.35 -6.05
C SER A 87 4.09 4.01 -5.47
N LEU A 88 3.49 3.34 -4.49
CA LEU A 88 2.50 3.89 -3.58
C LEU A 88 3.20 4.47 -2.34
N ARG A 89 2.87 5.69 -1.97
CA ARG A 89 3.40 6.37 -0.78
C ARG A 89 2.28 6.52 0.24
N LEU A 90 2.54 6.06 1.46
CA LEU A 90 1.61 6.09 2.58
C LEU A 90 2.13 7.06 3.63
N TRP A 91 1.41 8.15 3.87
CA TRP A 91 1.72 9.09 4.94
C TRP A 91 1.08 8.63 6.24
N VAL A 92 1.95 8.26 7.19
CA VAL A 92 1.57 7.76 8.52
C VAL A 92 2.29 8.61 9.56
N PRO A 93 1.78 9.81 9.90
CA PRO A 93 2.52 10.79 10.71
C PRO A 93 2.87 10.29 12.12
N ALA A 94 2.10 9.33 12.64
CA ALA A 94 2.37 8.64 13.89
C ALA A 94 3.65 7.79 13.85
N VAL A 95 4.14 7.41 12.66
CA VAL A 95 5.33 6.58 12.47
C VAL A 95 6.53 7.40 12.01
N SER A 96 6.34 8.29 11.03
CA SER A 96 7.43 9.05 10.44
C SER A 96 6.94 10.30 9.74
N THR A 97 7.82 11.29 9.60
CA THR A 97 7.59 12.47 8.74
C THR A 97 7.75 12.14 7.26
N GLU A 98 8.37 11.00 6.95
CA GLU A 98 8.49 10.48 5.59
C GLU A 98 7.49 9.35 5.36
N PRO A 99 6.96 9.22 4.13
CA PRO A 99 5.99 8.17 3.85
C PRO A 99 6.65 6.79 3.83
N LEU A 100 5.88 5.78 4.24
CA LEU A 100 6.18 4.40 3.86
C LEU A 100 5.97 4.28 2.35
N VAL A 101 6.91 3.63 1.67
CA VAL A 101 6.89 3.46 0.21
C VAL A 101 6.71 1.99 -0.11
N LEU A 102 5.67 1.65 -0.87
CA LEU A 102 5.49 0.35 -1.51
C LEU A 102 5.77 0.51 -3.00
N SER A 103 6.91 0.01 -3.46
CA SER A 103 7.25 -0.03 -4.88
C SER A 103 6.59 -1.22 -5.57
N THR A 104 6.02 -0.99 -6.74
CA THR A 104 5.32 -2.01 -7.56
C THR A 104 6.04 -2.31 -8.88
N ARG A 105 6.92 -1.39 -9.32
CA ARG A 105 7.79 -1.56 -10.50
C ARG A 105 9.17 -0.90 -10.24
N PRO A 106 10.30 -1.52 -10.67
CA PRO A 106 10.41 -2.81 -11.36
C PRO A 106 10.22 -4.02 -10.44
N THR A 107 10.55 -3.88 -9.16
CA THR A 107 10.48 -4.95 -8.16
C THR A 107 9.52 -4.55 -7.05
N ILE A 108 8.81 -5.53 -6.49
CA ILE A 108 8.03 -5.33 -5.28
C ILE A 108 8.99 -5.10 -4.11
N ALA A 109 8.90 -3.93 -3.49
CA ALA A 109 9.71 -3.59 -2.32
C ALA A 109 8.91 -2.70 -1.37
N VAL A 110 9.19 -2.83 -0.08
CA VAL A 110 8.67 -1.92 0.94
C VAL A 110 9.83 -1.22 1.63
N MET A 111 9.72 0.10 1.76
CA MET A 111 10.73 0.95 2.38
C MET A 111 10.05 1.89 3.38
N TRP A 112 10.64 2.04 4.56
CA TRP A 112 10.19 3.03 5.52
C TRP A 112 11.39 3.57 6.30
N ASN A 113 11.35 4.86 6.59
CA ASN A 113 12.33 5.49 7.48
C ASN A 113 11.75 5.52 8.89
N VAL A 114 12.27 4.63 9.75
CA VAL A 114 11.94 4.64 11.18
C VAL A 114 12.56 5.90 11.80
N ARG A 115 11.79 6.67 12.56
CA ARG A 115 12.35 7.76 13.35
C ARG A 115 13.49 7.24 14.24
N ALA A 116 14.54 8.06 14.41
CA ALA A 116 15.56 7.76 15.40
C ALA A 116 14.91 7.67 16.80
N ALA A 117 15.33 6.68 17.59
CA ALA A 117 14.83 6.51 18.95
C ALA A 117 14.99 7.82 19.74
N GLY A 118 13.91 8.28 20.38
CA GLY A 118 13.91 9.49 21.23
C GLY A 118 13.33 10.76 20.60
N GLN A 119 12.83 10.70 19.35
CA GLN A 119 12.11 11.83 18.73
C GLN A 119 10.59 11.61 18.78
N TRP A 120 9.91 12.32 19.69
CA TRP A 120 8.44 12.38 19.81
C TRP A 120 7.87 13.50 18.94
#